data_AF-G6E7S0-F1
#
_entry.id   AF-G6E7S0-F1
#
_cell.length_a   1.000
_cell.length_b   1.000
_cell.length_c   1.000
_cell.angle_alpha   90.00
_cell.angle_beta   90.00
_cell.angle_gamma   90.00
#
_symmetry.space_group_name_H-M   'P 1'
#
loop_
_entity.id
_entity.type
_entity.pdbx_description
1 polymer ?
#
loop_
_entity_poly.entity_id
_entity_poly.type
_entity_poly.pdbx_seq_one_letter_code
_entity_poly.pdbx_strand_id
1 'polypeptide(L)'
;MQDMGEAGEACPFEFNFDEKTFKVGDTVSYRVSGSLDGFPFVGTLVEVHEDYVMIAGDASEPDTLYRGTRESRPLVDESQI
;
A
#
# COMPACT_ATOMS: atom_id res chain seq x y z
N MET A 1 -20.46 0.27 -11.04
CA MET A 1 -19.62 0.79 -9.92
C MET A 1 -19.38 -0.39 -9.02
N GLN A 2 -18.20 -1.01 -9.06
CA GLN A 2 -17.92 -2.16 -8.21
C GLN A 2 -17.52 -1.67 -6.83
N ASP A 3 -18.37 -2.01 -5.88
CA ASP A 3 -18.21 -1.96 -4.43
C ASP A 3 -16.82 -2.46 -4.01
N MET A 4 -15.95 -1.54 -3.62
CA MET A 4 -14.73 -1.83 -2.89
C MET A 4 -14.97 -1.62 -1.40
N GLY A 5 -15.77 -2.51 -0.83
CA GLY A 5 -16.14 -2.46 0.58
C GLY A 5 -17.22 -3.44 1.02
N GLU A 6 -17.50 -4.52 0.26
CA GLU A 6 -18.42 -5.54 0.76
C GLU A 6 -17.74 -6.40 1.83
N ALA A 7 -18.22 -6.19 3.06
CA ALA A 7 -17.99 -7.03 4.21
C ALA A 7 -18.34 -8.49 3.87
N GLY A 8 -17.34 -9.38 3.79
CA GLY A 8 -17.62 -10.81 3.82
C GLY A 8 -16.56 -11.74 3.24
N GLU A 9 -15.74 -11.26 2.32
CA GLU A 9 -14.56 -12.02 1.89
C GLU A 9 -13.41 -11.63 2.80
N ALA A 10 -13.16 -12.45 3.81
CA ALA A 10 -11.93 -12.36 4.58
C ALA A 10 -10.77 -12.54 3.60
N CYS A 11 -10.27 -11.43 3.03
CA CYS A 11 -8.95 -11.39 2.43
C CYS A 11 -8.05 -12.13 3.44
N PRO A 12 -7.48 -13.29 3.09
CA PRO A 12 -6.69 -14.07 4.04
C PRO A 12 -5.41 -13.33 4.47
N PHE A 13 -5.18 -12.16 3.86
CA PHE A 13 -4.13 -11.22 4.16
C PHE A 13 -4.66 -10.19 5.17
N GLU A 14 -4.09 -10.24 6.37
CA GLU A 14 -4.25 -9.19 7.36
C GLU A 14 -3.44 -7.97 6.90
N PHE A 15 -4.14 -6.91 6.50
CA PHE A 15 -3.50 -5.66 6.13
C PHE A 15 -3.30 -4.81 7.37
N ASN A 16 -2.09 -4.26 7.53
CA ASN A 16 -1.87 -3.23 8.53
C ASN A 16 -2.40 -1.89 8.00
N PHE A 17 -3.35 -1.28 8.74
CA PHE A 17 -3.94 0.03 8.44
C PHE A 17 -3.59 1.08 9.50
N ASP A 18 -2.79 0.74 10.50
CA ASP A 18 -2.35 1.67 11.56
C ASP A 18 -0.92 2.14 11.26
N GLU A 19 -0.80 3.37 10.76
CA GLU A 19 0.46 3.97 10.34
C GLU A 19 1.50 4.06 11.46
N LYS A 20 1.08 4.02 12.73
CA LYS A 20 1.98 4.10 13.89
C LYS A 20 2.61 2.76 14.22
N THR A 21 2.02 1.67 13.73
CA THR A 21 2.47 0.30 13.99
C THR A 21 3.18 -0.33 12.80
N PHE A 22 3.12 0.32 11.63
CA PHE A 22 3.80 -0.10 10.42
C PHE A 22 5.28 -0.41 10.70
N LYS A 23 5.69 -1.62 10.32
CA LYS A 23 7.06 -2.12 10.38
C LYS A 23 7.44 -2.77 9.05
N VAL A 24 8.74 -2.94 8.84
CA VAL A 24 9.25 -3.69 7.69
C VAL A 24 8.69 -5.12 7.70
N GLY A 25 8.20 -5.56 6.54
CA GLY A 25 7.51 -6.85 6.36
C GLY A 25 5.99 -6.80 6.50
N ASP A 26 5.40 -5.68 6.93
CA ASP A 26 3.95 -5.54 6.96
C ASP A 26 3.38 -5.50 5.54
N THR A 27 2.27 -6.23 5.35
CA THR A 27 1.45 -6.11 4.15
C THR A 27 0.47 -4.97 4.35
N VAL A 28 0.49 -4.01 3.43
CA VAL A 28 -0.39 -2.83 3.47
C VAL A 28 -1.17 -2.71 2.18
N SER A 29 -2.34 -2.09 2.27
CA SER A 29 -3.04 -1.61 1.08
C SER A 29 -2.64 -0.16 0.82
N TYR A 30 -2.17 0.13 -0.39
CA TYR A 30 -1.78 1.46 -0.82
C TYR A 30 -2.65 1.95 -1.98
N ARG A 31 -2.67 3.26 -2.20
CA ARG A 31 -3.37 3.93 -3.28
C ARG A 31 -2.35 4.60 -4.20
N VAL A 32 -2.76 4.84 -5.44
CA VAL A 32 -1.95 5.57 -6.41
C VAL A 32 -2.72 6.81 -6.84
N SER A 33 -2.05 7.95 -6.94
CA SER A 33 -2.67 9.18 -7.42
C SER A 33 -3.03 9.10 -8.91
N GLY A 34 -3.69 10.13 -9.43
CA GLY A 34 -3.89 10.31 -10.87
C GLY A 34 -4.84 9.29 -11.50
N SER A 35 -4.41 8.62 -12.57
CA SER A 35 -5.26 7.77 -13.40
C SER A 35 -5.69 6.46 -12.72
N LEU A 36 -4.96 6.08 -11.67
CA LEU A 36 -5.20 4.89 -10.86
C LEU A 36 -5.91 5.22 -9.54
N ASP A 37 -6.34 6.47 -9.36
CA ASP A 37 -7.10 6.89 -8.18
C ASP A 37 -8.39 6.07 -8.04
N GLY A 38 -8.66 5.64 -6.80
CA GLY A 38 -9.78 4.76 -6.47
C GLY A 38 -9.48 3.26 -6.57
N PHE A 39 -8.35 2.84 -7.15
CA PHE A 39 -7.91 1.44 -7.10
C PHE A 39 -6.98 1.16 -5.89
N PRO A 40 -7.34 0.20 -5.01
CA PRO A 40 -6.47 -0.29 -3.97
C PRO A 40 -5.47 -1.29 -4.54
N PHE A 41 -4.21 -1.09 -4.18
CA PHE A 41 -3.11 -1.99 -4.45
C PHE A 41 -2.64 -2.62 -3.14
N VAL A 42 -1.86 -3.69 -3.25
CA VAL A 42 -1.28 -4.41 -2.11
C VAL A 42 0.23 -4.42 -2.30
N GLY A 43 0.96 -4.12 -1.23
CA GLY A 43 2.41 -4.15 -1.24
C GLY A 43 2.97 -4.46 0.14
N THR A 44 4.26 -4.77 0.18
CA THR A 44 4.99 -5.03 1.43
C THR A 44 5.87 -3.86 1.79
N LEU A 45 5.83 -3.43 3.05
CA LEU A 45 6.72 -2.37 3.54
C LEU A 45 8.15 -2.90 3.62
N VAL A 46 9.06 -2.29 2.87
CA VAL A 46 10.50 -2.62 2.93
C VAL A 46 11.28 -1.60 3.75
N GLU A 47 10.76 -0.37 3.84
CA GLU A 47 11.30 0.67 4.73
C GLU A 47 10.18 1.49 5.35
N VAL A 48 10.44 1.94 6.58
CA VAL A 48 9.52 2.73 7.39
C VAL A 48 10.27 3.94 7.92
N HIS A 49 9.83 5.12 7.51
CA HIS A 49 10.37 6.41 7.93
C HIS A 49 9.27 7.20 8.67
N GLU A 50 9.65 8.33 9.30
CA GLU A 50 8.72 9.16 10.06
C GLU A 50 7.60 9.74 9.18
N ASP A 51 7.93 10.19 7.97
CA ASP A 51 6.98 10.87 7.07
C ASP A 51 6.53 10.04 5.86
N TYR A 52 7.21 8.92 5.58
CA TYR A 52 6.94 8.11 4.38
C TYR A 52 7.30 6.64 4.59
N VAL A 53 6.89 5.81 3.63
CA VAL A 53 7.23 4.38 3.56
C VAL A 53 7.75 4.04 2.18
N MET A 54 8.58 2.99 2.10
CA MET A 54 8.93 2.36 0.83
C MET A 54 8.19 1.03 0.73
N ILE A 55 7.57 0.80 -0.42
CA ILE A 55 6.66 -0.32 -0.67
C ILE A 55 7.19 -1.11 -1.86
N ALA A 56 7.42 -2.41 -1.68
CA ALA A 56 7.56 -3.34 -2.79
C ALA A 56 6.14 -3.73 -3.26
N GLY A 57 5.70 -3.15 -4.38
CA GLY A 57 4.34 -3.35 -4.91
C GLY A 57 4.22 -4.48 -5.93
N ASP A 58 5.34 -4.96 -6.48
CA ASP A 58 5.37 -6.11 -7.39
C ASP A 58 6.23 -7.25 -6.83
N ALA A 59 5.67 -8.46 -6.76
CA ALA A 59 6.36 -9.62 -6.24
C ALA A 59 7.38 -10.22 -7.22
N SER A 60 7.23 -9.94 -8.52
CA SER A 60 8.15 -10.35 -9.58
C SER A 60 9.33 -9.39 -9.69
N GLU A 61 9.15 -8.13 -9.27
CA GLU A 61 10.15 -7.06 -9.29
C GLU A 61 10.36 -6.46 -7.90
N PRO A 62 10.93 -7.22 -6.93
CA PRO A 62 11.08 -6.77 -5.54
C PRO A 62 12.06 -5.59 -5.37
N ASP A 63 12.90 -5.31 -6.37
CA ASP A 63 13.80 -4.16 -6.41
C ASP A 63 13.08 -2.85 -6.78
N THR A 64 11.87 -2.92 -7.34
CA THR A 64 11.06 -1.75 -7.69
C THR A 64 10.29 -1.29 -6.45
N LEU A 65 10.75 -0.18 -5.87
CA LEU A 65 10.21 0.36 -4.63
C LEU A 65 9.45 1.67 -4.89
N TYR A 66 8.25 1.74 -4.32
CA TYR A 66 7.40 2.91 -4.41
C TYR A 66 7.41 3.70 -3.10
N ARG A 67 7.63 5.01 -3.21
CA ARG A 67 7.52 5.90 -2.06
C ARG A 67 6.06 6.26 -1.81
N GLY A 68 5.54 5.83 -0.67
CA GLY A 68 4.19 6.14 -0.20
C GLY A 68 4.18 7.09 1.01
N THR A 69 3.07 7.82 1.21
CA THR A 69 2.85 8.60 2.43
C THR A 69 2.70 7.73 3.67
N ARG A 70 2.98 8.30 4.86
CA ARG A 70 2.77 7.64 6.16
C ARG A 70 1.35 7.88 6.69
N GLU A 71 0.39 7.20 6.07
CA GLU A 71 -1.02 7.24 6.48
C GLU A 71 -1.62 5.83 6.46
N SER A 72 -2.84 5.67 6.98
CA SER A 72 -3.55 4.39 7.07
C SER A 72 -3.55 3.57 5.76
N ARG A 73 -3.61 4.26 4.62
CA ARG A 73 -3.36 3.69 3.29
C ARG A 73 -2.36 4.56 2.54
N PRO A 74 -1.08 4.15 2.46
CA PRO A 74 -0.04 4.94 1.81
C PRO A 74 -0.48 5.40 0.41
N LEU A 75 -0.26 6.66 0.10
CA LEU A 75 -0.49 7.21 -1.23
C LEU A 75 0.84 7.30 -1.97
N VAL A 76 0.93 6.58 -3.07
CA VAL A 76 2.05 6.61 -4.02
C VAL A 76 1.67 7.55 -5.16
N ASP A 77 2.64 8.34 -5.63
CA ASP A 77 2.41 9.18 -6.81
C ASP A 77 2.49 8.35 -8.09
N GLU A 78 1.56 8.56 -9.04
CA GLU A 78 1.54 7.80 -10.31
C GLU A 78 2.84 7.91 -11.11
N SER A 79 3.62 9.00 -10.95
CA SER A 79 4.91 9.15 -11.63
C SER A 79 6.00 8.20 -11.12
N GLN A 80 5.74 7.48 -10.03
CA GLN A 80 6.67 6.52 -9.42
C GLN A 80 6.40 5.08 -9.87
N ILE A 81 5.31 4.82 -10.62
CA ILE A 81 4.86 3.49 -11.04
C ILE A 81 5.00 3.32 -12.56
#